data_AF-A0A926X158-F1
#
_entry.id   AF-A0A926X158-F1
#
_cell.length_a   1.000
_cell.length_b   1.000
_cell.length_c   1.000
_cell.angle_alpha   90.00
_cell.angle_beta   90.00
_cell.angle_gamma   90.00
#
_symmetry.space_group_name_H-M   'P 1'
#
loop_
_entity.id
_entity.type
_entity.pdbx_description
1 polymer ?
#
loop_
_entity_poly.entity_id
_entity_poly.type
_entity_poly.pdbx_seq_one_letter_code
_entity_poly.pdbx_strand_id
1 'polypeptide(L)'
;MSQASLFDISQKLVKIIETKDAERVRHWSKVLEKQKNPMVTVEVFALIRRQLAQKDENLNLWFQTIYFEEYNPEVKKLWLDFVDLCSLSLEEKTQIG
;
A
#
# COMPACT_ATOMS: atom_id res chain seq x y z
N MET A 1 8.98 4.61 13.22
CA MET A 1 7.63 5.21 13.04
C MET A 1 6.66 4.36 13.85
N SER A 2 5.64 4.96 14.48
CA SER A 2 4.68 4.18 15.29
C SER A 2 3.61 3.51 14.40
N GLN A 3 2.95 2.45 14.88
CA GLN A 3 1.86 1.82 14.13
C GLN A 3 0.68 2.77 13.88
N ALA A 4 0.31 3.58 14.88
CA ALA A 4 -0.73 4.61 14.72
C ALA A 4 -0.41 5.57 13.57
N SER A 5 0.85 6.03 13.47
CA SER A 5 1.26 6.91 12.38
C SER A 5 1.25 6.24 11.00
N LEU A 6 1.57 4.95 10.90
CA LEU A 6 1.49 4.21 9.63
C LEU A 6 0.04 4.05 9.17
N PHE A 7 -0.85 3.75 10.12
CA PHE A 7 -2.28 3.69 9.88
C PHE A 7 -2.83 5.03 9.39
N ASP A 8 -2.50 6.14 10.06
CA ASP A 8 -2.92 7.49 9.63
C ASP A 8 -2.43 7.86 8.23
N ILE A 9 -1.19 7.49 7.89
CA ILE A 9 -0.62 7.69 6.55
C ILE A 9 -1.42 6.88 5.52
N SER A 10 -1.68 5.61 5.80
CA SER A 10 -2.42 4.74 4.88
C SER A 10 -3.84 5.27 4.61
N GLN A 11 -4.55 5.74 5.64
CA GLN A 11 -5.89 6.33 5.51
C GLN A 11 -5.89 7.58 4.63
N LYS A 12 -4.87 8.43 4.76
CA LYS A 12 -4.74 9.62 3.90
C LYS A 12 -4.47 9.24 2.44
N LEU A 13 -3.63 8.22 2.22
CA LEU A 13 -3.34 7.73 0.87
C LEU A 13 -4.55 7.05 0.23
N VAL A 14 -5.35 6.30 0.99
CA VAL A 14 -6.63 5.74 0.53
C VAL A 14 -7.58 6.85 0.08
N LYS A 15 -7.73 7.93 0.85
CA LYS A 15 -8.55 9.09 0.43
C LYS A 15 -8.05 9.74 -0.86
N ILE A 16 -6.74 9.76 -1.09
CA ILE A 16 -6.15 10.24 -2.35
C ILE A 16 -6.53 9.30 -3.49
N ILE A 17 -6.39 7.98 -3.30
CA ILE A 17 -6.72 6.96 -4.30
C ILE A 17 -8.21 7.03 -4.70
N GLU A 18 -9.09 7.29 -3.74
CA GLU A 18 -10.53 7.45 -3.95
C GLU A 18 -10.90 8.62 -4.87
N THR A 19 -10.03 9.62 -5.02
CA THR A 19 -10.24 10.71 -5.99
C THR A 19 -10.12 10.27 -7.44
N LYS A 20 -9.58 9.06 -7.70
CA LYS A 20 -9.32 8.49 -9.02
C LYS A 20 -8.43 9.37 -9.93
N ASP A 21 -7.66 10.27 -9.33
CA ASP A 21 -6.65 11.09 -9.99
C ASP A 21 -5.34 10.28 -10.12
N ALA A 22 -5.10 9.71 -11.30
CA ALA A 22 -3.95 8.84 -11.56
C ALA A 22 -2.60 9.57 -11.37
N GLU A 23 -2.49 10.83 -11.77
CA GLU A 23 -1.25 11.61 -11.63
C GLU A 23 -0.90 11.82 -10.15
N ARG A 24 -1.90 12.18 -9.35
CA ARG A 24 -1.74 12.34 -7.90
C ARG A 24 -1.37 11.02 -7.23
N VAL A 25 -1.99 9.92 -7.61
CA VAL A 25 -1.64 8.58 -7.08
C VAL A 25 -0.19 8.24 -7.41
N ARG A 26 0.27 8.42 -8.66
CA ARG A 26 1.68 8.19 -9.04
C ARG A 26 2.65 9.02 -8.21
N HIS A 27 2.35 10.31 -8.05
CA HIS A 27 3.19 11.20 -7.25
C HIS A 27 3.38 10.67 -5.84
N TRP A 28 2.28 10.31 -5.17
CA TRP A 28 2.33 9.82 -3.79
C TRP A 28 2.92 8.41 -3.67
N SER A 29 2.73 7.52 -4.66
CA SER A 29 3.44 6.24 -4.73
C SER A 29 4.96 6.45 -4.80
N LYS A 30 5.44 7.35 -5.67
CA LYS A 30 6.88 7.68 -5.77
C LYS A 30 7.44 8.31 -4.48
N VAL A 31 6.62 9.07 -3.74
CA VAL A 31 7.01 9.59 -2.42
C VAL A 31 7.07 8.46 -1.37
N LEU A 32 6.14 7.51 -1.43
CA LEU A 32 6.11 6.36 -0.54
C LEU A 32 7.31 5.41 -0.77
N GLU A 33 7.85 5.34 -1.97
CA GLU A 33 9.02 4.49 -2.26
C GLU A 33 10.35 5.11 -1.79
N LYS A 34 10.37 6.43 -1.55
CA LYS A 34 11.57 7.16 -1.10
C LYS A 34 11.82 7.09 0.40
N GLN A 35 11.12 6.22 1.13
CA GLN A 35 11.31 6.10 2.57
C GLN A 35 12.70 5.54 2.88
N LYS A 36 13.34 6.05 3.93
CA LYS A 36 14.66 5.57 4.37
C LYS A 36 14.64 4.09 4.79
N ASN A 37 13.50 3.62 5.31
CA ASN A 37 13.28 2.23 5.64
C ASN A 37 12.27 1.62 4.64
N PRO A 38 12.71 0.71 3.77
CA PRO A 38 11.82 0.06 2.78
C PRO A 38 10.63 -0.68 3.42
N MET A 39 10.77 -1.16 4.66
CA MET A 39 9.66 -1.84 5.34
C MET A 39 8.49 -0.90 5.61
N VAL A 40 8.71 0.41 5.74
CA VAL A 40 7.61 1.39 5.88
C VAL A 40 6.76 1.43 4.62
N THR A 41 7.39 1.38 3.44
CA THR A 41 6.68 1.29 2.15
C THR A 41 5.83 0.04 2.09
N VAL A 42 6.38 -1.11 2.50
CA VAL A 42 5.68 -2.40 2.53
C VAL A 42 4.49 -2.37 3.48
N GLU A 43 4.68 -1.91 4.72
CA GLU A 43 3.64 -1.82 5.74
C GLU A 43 2.50 -0.89 5.33
N VAL A 44 2.82 0.30 4.81
CA VAL A 44 1.80 1.25 4.33
C VAL A 44 1.07 0.70 3.11
N PHE A 45 1.78 0.07 2.16
CA PHE A 45 1.18 -0.53 0.97
C PHE A 45 0.23 -1.68 1.33
N ALA A 46 0.61 -2.53 2.29
CA ALA A 46 -0.25 -3.59 2.83
C ALA A 46 -1.55 -3.02 3.43
N LEU A 47 -1.42 -1.97 4.26
CA LEU A 47 -2.56 -1.30 4.88
C LEU A 47 -3.49 -0.67 3.85
N ILE A 48 -2.95 -0.02 2.81
CA ILE A 48 -3.73 0.54 1.70
C ILE A 48 -4.51 -0.58 0.99
N ARG A 49 -3.84 -1.67 0.58
CA ARG A 49 -4.51 -2.79 -0.10
C ARG A 49 -5.63 -3.38 0.73
N ARG A 50 -5.40 -3.62 2.02
CA ARG A 50 -6.43 -4.14 2.93
C ARG A 50 -7.63 -3.21 3.01
N GLN A 51 -7.40 -1.91 3.21
CA GLN A 51 -8.47 -0.92 3.32
C GLN A 51 -9.26 -0.79 2.00
N LEU A 52 -8.57 -0.79 0.86
CA LEU A 52 -9.22 -0.73 -0.45
C LEU A 52 -10.01 -2.01 -0.73
N ALA A 53 -9.44 -3.20 -0.51
CA ALA A 53 -10.14 -4.47 -0.75
C ALA A 53 -11.41 -4.63 0.10
N GLN A 54 -11.38 -4.13 1.35
CA GLN A 54 -12.56 -4.11 2.22
C GLN A 54 -13.64 -3.14 1.74
N LYS A 55 -13.26 -2.09 1.01
CA LYS A 55 -14.17 -1.02 0.57
C LYS A 55 -14.69 -1.25 -0.85
N ASP A 56 -13.80 -1.50 -1.79
CA ASP A 56 -14.04 -1.70 -3.22
C ASP A 56 -12.83 -2.40 -3.87
N GLU A 57 -13.00 -3.68 -4.21
CA GLU A 57 -11.94 -4.47 -4.86
C GLU A 57 -11.55 -3.92 -6.24
N ASN A 58 -12.46 -3.28 -6.98
CA ASN A 58 -12.10 -2.66 -8.25
C ASN A 58 -11.19 -1.45 -8.04
N LEU A 59 -11.37 -0.71 -6.95
CA LEU A 59 -10.50 0.41 -6.60
C LEU A 59 -9.11 -0.09 -6.19
N ASN A 60 -9.03 -1.21 -5.47
CA ASN A 60 -7.77 -1.89 -5.16
C ASN A 60 -7.03 -2.32 -6.45
N LEU A 61 -7.72 -2.97 -7.38
CA LEU A 61 -7.15 -3.38 -8.67
C LEU A 61 -6.70 -2.19 -9.52
N TRP A 62 -7.49 -1.11 -9.54
CA TRP A 62 -7.14 0.14 -10.22
C TRP A 62 -5.87 0.76 -9.61
N PHE A 63 -5.82 0.88 -8.28
CA PHE A 63 -4.63 1.37 -7.58
C PHE A 63 -3.38 0.55 -7.94
N GLN A 64 -3.47 -0.78 -7.90
CA GLN A 64 -2.34 -1.64 -8.29
C GLN A 64 -1.94 -1.44 -9.75
N THR A 65 -2.89 -1.15 -10.64
CA THR A 65 -2.58 -0.87 -12.06
C THR A 65 -1.76 0.42 -12.19
N ILE A 66 -2.12 1.47 -11.46
CA ILE A 66 -1.38 2.74 -11.45
C ILE A 66 -0.02 2.58 -10.75
N TYR A 67 0.01 1.92 -9.58
CA TYR A 67 1.22 1.75 -8.78
C TYR A 67 2.31 1.00 -9.55
N PHE A 68 1.93 -0.04 -10.31
CA PHE A 68 2.86 -0.87 -11.07
C PHE A 68 2.97 -0.51 -12.56
N GLU A 69 2.44 0.62 -13.02
CA GLU A 69 2.35 0.92 -14.46
C GLU A 69 3.71 0.96 -15.18
N GLU A 70 4.77 1.36 -14.46
CA GLU A 70 6.16 1.44 -14.97
C GLU A 70 6.95 0.13 -14.78
N TYR A 71 6.35 -0.88 -14.13
CA TYR A 71 7.02 -2.12 -13.74
C TYR A 71 6.55 -3.29 -14.59
N ASN A 72 7.44 -4.25 -14.80
CA ASN A 72 7.05 -5.49 -15.47
C ASN A 72 6.06 -6.30 -14.59
N PRO A 73 5.23 -7.18 -15.18
CA PRO A 73 4.25 -7.97 -14.42
C PRO A 73 4.87 -8.92 -13.38
N GLU A 74 6.10 -9.38 -13.60
CA GLU A 74 6.81 -10.28 -12.68
C GLU A 74 7.21 -9.55 -11.38
N VAL A 75 7.69 -8.32 -11.48
CA VAL A 75 8.02 -7.45 -10.34
C VAL A 75 6.77 -7.15 -9.54
N LYS A 76 5.65 -6.83 -10.21
CA LYS A 76 4.35 -6.68 -9.52
C LYS A 76 4.02 -7.94 -8.72
N LYS A 77 4.13 -9.13 -9.33
CA LYS A 77 3.82 -10.39 -8.66
C LYS A 77 4.72 -10.62 -7.44
N LEU A 78 6.04 -10.54 -7.62
CA LEU A 78 7.01 -10.74 -6.53
C LEU A 78 6.81 -9.74 -5.39
N TRP A 79 6.49 -8.49 -5.70
CA TRP A 79 6.19 -7.48 -4.68
C TRP A 79 4.92 -7.82 -3.91
N LEU A 80 3.84 -8.20 -4.58
CA LEU A 80 2.59 -8.58 -3.92
C LEU A 80 2.78 -9.82 -3.03
N ASP A 81 3.49 -10.84 -3.53
CA ASP A 81 3.83 -12.03 -2.74
C ASP A 81 4.64 -11.66 -1.48
N PHE A 82 5.62 -10.76 -1.62
CA PHE A 82 6.43 -10.26 -0.51
C PHE A 82 5.61 -9.46 0.50
N VAL A 83 4.71 -8.58 0.03
CA VAL A 83 3.80 -7.82 0.88
C VAL A 83 2.89 -8.75 1.66
N ASP A 84 2.33 -9.78 1.04
CA ASP A 84 1.43 -10.72 1.68
C ASP A 84 2.16 -11.51 2.78
N LEU A 85 3.40 -11.95 2.53
CA LEU A 85 4.26 -12.56 3.55
C LEU A 85 4.52 -11.63 4.75
N CYS A 86 4.82 -10.35 4.48
CA CYS A 86 5.05 -9.37 5.55
C CYS A 86 3.77 -9.03 6.33
N SER A 87 2.62 -9.04 5.67
CA SER A 87 1.32 -8.67 6.24
C SER A 87 0.85 -9.66 7.31
N LEU A 88 1.11 -10.96 7.11
CA LEU A 88 0.84 -12.00 8.11
C LEU A 88 1.56 -11.70 9.44
N SER A 89 2.79 -11.20 9.39
CA SER A 89 3.55 -10.80 10.59
C SER A 89 3.03 -9.53 11.29
N LEU A 90 2.27 -8.68 10.57
CA LEU A 90 1.68 -7.47 11.13
C LEU A 90 0.38 -7.78 11.88
N GLU A 91 -0.44 -8.68 11.37
CA GLU A 91 -1.68 -9.10 12.03
C GLU A 91 -1.41 -9.78 13.38
N GLU A 92 -0.35 -10.60 13.45
CA GLU A 92 0.12 -11.20 14.71
C GLU A 92 0.55 -10.14 15.75
N LYS A 93 1.20 -9.05 15.31
CA LYS A 93 1.60 -7.95 16.21
C LYS A 93 0.43 -7.11 16.70
N THR A 94 -0.67 -7.08 15.97
CA THR A 94 -1.85 -6.26 16.31
C THR A 94 -2.79 -6.98 17.28
N GLN A 95 -2.65 -8.30 17.48
CA GLN A 95 -3.44 -9.08 18.44
C GLN A 95 -2.83 -9.15 19.85
N ILE A 96 -1.60 -8.67 20.03
CA ILE A 96 -0.84 -8.74 21.30
C ILE A 96 -0.74 -7.35 21.99
N GLY A 97 -1.33 -6.30 21.40
CA GLY A 97 -1.38 -4.94 21.96
C GLY A 97 -2.80 -4.47 22.15
#